data_AF-A0A932G3P5-F1
#
_entry.id   AF-A0A932G3P5-F1
#
_cell.length_a   1.000
_cell.length_b   1.000
_cell.length_c   1.000
_cell.angle_alpha   90.00
_cell.angle_beta   90.00
_cell.angle_gamma   90.00
#
_symmetry.space_group_name_H-M   'P 1'
#
loop_
_entity.id
_entity.type
_entity.pdbx_description
1 polymer ?
#
loop_
_entity_poly.entity_id
_entity_poly.type
_entity_poly.pdbx_seq_one_letter_code
_entity_poly.pdbx_strand_id
1 'polypeptide(L)'
;MKTLLTLIVVALAVTAWSVRAADVKENYDKNCAKCHGADGKGQTKMGQKLGIKDYTDPKVQAEMKDDKSLKSLKEGMKEGDKTLMKPFDTLTDEELKALIAYMRKFKK
;
A
#
# COMPACT_ATOMS: atom_id res chain seq x y z
N MET A 1 14.92 -6.94 38.65
CA MET A 1 14.30 -8.06 37.90
C MET A 1 13.11 -7.63 37.05
N LYS A 2 12.13 -6.88 37.58
CA LYS A 2 10.97 -6.39 36.79
C LYS A 2 11.34 -5.46 35.62
N THR A 3 12.39 -4.66 35.78
CA THR A 3 12.91 -3.70 34.76
C THR A 3 13.74 -4.35 33.65
N LEU A 4 14.44 -5.46 33.92
CA LEU A 4 15.18 -6.21 32.89
C LEU A 4 14.25 -7.01 31.98
N LEU A 5 13.16 -7.57 32.52
CA LEU A 5 12.14 -8.27 31.74
C LEU A 5 11.38 -7.32 30.80
N THR A 6 11.19 -6.05 31.17
CA THR A 6 10.54 -5.06 30.31
C THR A 6 11.43 -4.62 29.14
N LEU A 7 12.75 -4.53 29.33
CA LEU A 7 13.68 -4.14 28.27
C LEU A 7 13.85 -5.20 27.17
N ILE A 8 13.76 -6.49 27.50
CA ILE A 8 13.87 -7.59 26.52
C ILE A 8 12.61 -7.69 25.65
N VAL A 9 11.42 -7.48 26.22
CA VAL A 9 10.15 -7.50 25.47
C VAL A 9 10.06 -6.33 24.49
N VAL A 10 10.57 -5.15 24.86
CA VAL A 10 10.61 -3.98 23.97
C VAL A 10 11.56 -4.20 22.79
N ALA A 11 12.72 -4.83 23.00
CA ALA A 11 13.69 -5.09 21.93
C ALA A 11 13.17 -6.06 20.85
N LEU A 12 12.38 -7.08 21.22
CA LEU A 12 11.78 -8.04 20.28
C LEU A 12 10.59 -7.48 19.49
N ALA A 13 9.84 -6.54 20.07
CA ALA A 13 8.73 -5.88 19.37
C ALA A 13 9.23 -4.97 18.24
N VAL A 14 10.39 -4.33 18.42
CA VAL A 14 10.96 -3.40 17.42
C VAL A 14 11.44 -4.15 16.18
N THR A 15 12.06 -5.33 16.32
CA THR A 15 12.58 -6.09 15.17
C THR A 15 11.47 -6.64 14.28
N ALA A 16 10.36 -7.13 14.87
CA ALA A 16 9.23 -7.66 14.12
C ALA A 16 8.51 -6.60 13.26
N TRP A 17 8.48 -5.33 13.70
CA TRP A 17 7.90 -4.23 12.92
C TRP A 17 8.78 -3.79 11.75
N SER A 18 10.10 -3.76 11.93
CA SER A 18 11.03 -3.39 10.86
C SER A 18 11.00 -4.39 9.69
N VAL A 19 10.88 -5.69 9.98
CA VAL A 19 10.75 -6.75 8.95
C VAL A 19 9.50 -6.52 8.11
N ARG A 20 8.34 -6.35 8.76
CA ARG A 20 7.06 -6.10 8.07
C ARG A 20 7.07 -4.83 7.22
N ALA A 21 7.73 -3.77 7.67
CA ALA A 21 7.81 -2.54 6.89
C ALA A 21 8.67 -2.68 5.63
N ALA A 22 9.75 -3.48 5.70
CA ALA A 22 10.58 -3.78 4.54
C ALA A 22 9.82 -4.61 3.51
N ASP A 23 9.11 -5.66 3.96
CA ASP A 23 8.30 -6.53 3.09
C ASP A 23 7.22 -5.74 2.34
N VAL A 24 6.56 -4.80 3.02
CA VAL A 24 5.48 -3.99 2.43
C VAL A 24 6.02 -3.03 1.37
N LYS A 25 7.19 -2.42 1.60
CA LYS A 25 7.82 -1.56 0.59
C LYS A 25 8.25 -2.38 -0.63
N GLU A 26 8.84 -3.55 -0.42
CA GLU A 26 9.21 -4.46 -1.50
C GLU A 26 7.99 -4.91 -2.31
N ASN A 27 6.90 -5.27 -1.62
CA ASN A 27 5.63 -5.62 -2.26
C ASN A 27 5.06 -4.44 -3.07
N TYR A 28 5.14 -3.20 -2.56
CA TYR A 28 4.71 -2.02 -3.30
C TYR A 28 5.57 -1.79 -4.55
N ASP A 29 6.89 -1.89 -4.42
CA ASP A 29 7.82 -1.66 -5.53
C ASP A 29 7.62 -2.70 -6.65
N LYS A 30 7.41 -3.97 -6.28
CA LYS A 30 7.16 -5.08 -7.22
C LYS A 30 5.79 -4.98 -7.91
N ASN A 31 4.74 -4.67 -7.15
CA ASN A 31 3.36 -4.87 -7.61
C ASN A 31 2.62 -3.57 -7.97
N CYS A 32 2.99 -2.44 -7.35
CA CYS A 32 2.21 -1.20 -7.41
C CYS A 32 2.93 -0.09 -8.15
N ALA A 33 4.25 0.07 -7.91
CA ALA A 33 5.02 1.23 -8.35
C ALA A 33 5.08 1.41 -9.87
N LYS A 34 4.94 0.33 -10.66
CA LYS A 34 4.88 0.39 -12.13
C LYS A 34 3.72 1.26 -12.63
N CYS A 35 2.61 1.28 -11.90
CA CYS A 35 1.41 2.05 -12.23
C CYS A 35 1.31 3.30 -11.36
N HIS A 36 1.46 3.15 -10.04
CA HIS A 36 1.24 4.21 -9.07
C HIS A 36 2.47 5.10 -8.82
N GLY A 37 3.64 4.74 -9.36
CA GLY A 37 4.90 5.44 -9.11
C GLY A 37 5.50 5.08 -7.75
N ALA A 38 6.83 5.09 -7.66
CA ALA A 38 7.54 4.90 -6.39
C ALA A 38 7.23 6.02 -5.38
N ASP A 39 6.80 7.19 -5.87
CA ASP A 39 6.43 8.38 -5.10
C ASP A 39 4.91 8.55 -4.94
N GLY A 40 4.11 7.59 -5.42
CA GLY A 40 2.65 7.59 -5.28
C GLY A 40 1.91 8.57 -6.19
N LYS A 41 2.59 9.29 -7.10
CA LYS A 41 1.96 10.32 -7.94
C LYS A 41 1.21 9.80 -9.16
N GLY A 42 1.37 8.52 -9.50
CA GLY A 42 0.77 7.94 -10.71
C GLY A 42 1.34 8.49 -12.03
N GLN A 43 2.44 9.24 -12.00
CA GLN A 43 3.03 9.89 -13.19
C GLN A 43 3.85 8.93 -14.07
N THR A 44 3.64 7.62 -13.96
CA THR A 44 4.25 6.65 -14.88
C THR A 44 3.52 6.66 -16.22
N LYS A 45 4.15 6.14 -17.29
CA LYS A 45 3.48 5.98 -18.60
C LYS A 45 2.15 5.20 -18.48
N MET A 46 2.11 4.20 -17.61
CA MET A 46 0.89 3.40 -17.38
C MET A 46 -0.11 4.16 -16.52
N GLY A 47 0.33 4.85 -15.47
CA GLY A 47 -0.54 5.63 -14.60
C GLY A 47 -1.24 6.78 -15.32
N GLN A 48 -0.54 7.50 -16.21
CA GLN A 48 -1.14 8.52 -17.06
C GLN A 48 -2.19 7.92 -18.02
N LYS A 49 -1.90 6.79 -18.68
CA LYS A 49 -2.85 6.10 -19.57
C LYS A 49 -4.10 5.60 -18.84
N LEU A 50 -3.97 5.23 -17.57
CA LEU A 50 -5.06 4.72 -16.74
C LEU A 50 -5.75 5.80 -15.90
N GLY A 51 -5.26 7.04 -15.93
CA GLY A 51 -5.84 8.14 -15.14
C GLY A 51 -5.65 7.96 -13.64
N ILE A 52 -4.52 7.38 -13.20
CA ILE A 52 -4.23 7.18 -11.78
C ILE A 52 -4.09 8.55 -11.10
N LYS A 53 -4.81 8.71 -9.99
CA LYS A 53 -4.79 9.94 -9.19
C LYS A 53 -3.47 10.06 -8.42
N ASP A 54 -3.07 11.29 -8.14
CA ASP A 54 -1.89 11.58 -7.31
C ASP A 54 -2.22 11.34 -5.83
N TYR A 55 -1.65 10.30 -5.23
CA TYR A 55 -1.87 9.98 -3.82
C TYR A 55 -1.11 10.88 -2.85
N THR A 56 -0.30 11.82 -3.33
CA THR A 56 0.27 12.87 -2.49
C THR A 56 -0.73 13.97 -2.16
N ASP A 57 -1.81 14.10 -2.96
CA ASP A 57 -2.88 15.07 -2.74
C ASP A 57 -3.78 14.66 -1.55
N PRO A 58 -3.91 15.51 -0.50
CA PRO A 58 -4.83 15.29 0.61
C PRO A 58 -6.29 15.04 0.22
N LYS A 59 -6.77 15.64 -0.88
CA LYS A 59 -8.14 15.45 -1.38
C LYS A 59 -8.33 14.04 -1.93
N VAL A 60 -7.37 13.56 -2.72
CA VAL A 60 -7.37 12.18 -3.24
C VAL A 60 -7.30 11.18 -2.08
N GLN A 61 -6.47 11.45 -1.08
CA GLN A 61 -6.40 10.64 0.14
C GLN A 61 -7.73 10.61 0.92
N ALA A 62 -8.47 11.71 0.97
CA ALA A 62 -9.78 11.74 1.62
C ALA A 62 -10.84 10.89 0.88
N GLU A 63 -10.73 10.80 -0.45
CA GLU A 63 -11.59 9.97 -1.31
C GLU A 63 -11.22 8.48 -1.28
N MET A 64 -9.93 8.17 -1.07
CA MET A 64 -9.47 6.80 -0.86
C MET A 64 -10.08 6.30 0.46
N LYS A 65 -10.97 5.31 0.40
CA LYS A 65 -11.54 4.63 1.58
C LYS A 65 -10.93 3.25 1.69
N ASP A 66 -10.42 2.89 2.86
CA ASP A 66 -9.62 1.67 3.03
C ASP A 66 -10.39 0.40 2.63
N ASP A 67 -11.67 0.29 2.98
CA ASP A 67 -12.50 -0.87 2.57
C ASP A 67 -12.68 -0.95 1.05
N LYS A 68 -12.87 0.21 0.40
CA LYS A 68 -12.97 0.28 -1.06
C LYS A 68 -11.63 -0.07 -1.70
N SER A 69 -10.52 0.42 -1.15
CA SER A 69 -9.17 0.11 -1.61
C SER A 69 -8.86 -1.39 -1.47
N LEU A 70 -9.26 -2.02 -0.36
CA LEU A 70 -9.09 -3.45 -0.14
C LEU A 70 -9.90 -4.25 -1.15
N LYS A 71 -11.15 -3.85 -1.38
CA LYS A 71 -12.00 -4.45 -2.42
C LYS A 71 -11.37 -4.29 -3.81
N SER A 72 -10.87 -3.12 -4.15
CA SER A 72 -10.16 -2.87 -5.42
C SER A 72 -8.90 -3.71 -5.58
N LEU A 73 -8.16 -3.96 -4.50
CA LEU A 73 -7.00 -4.85 -4.53
C LEU A 73 -7.40 -6.32 -4.75
N LYS A 74 -8.50 -6.77 -4.14
CA LYS A 74 -8.98 -8.17 -4.24
C LYS A 74 -9.71 -8.49 -5.53
N GLU A 75 -10.54 -7.56 -6.02
CA GLU A 75 -11.44 -7.77 -7.14
C GLU A 75 -10.96 -7.08 -8.43
N GLY A 76 -9.99 -6.18 -8.31
CA GLY A 76 -9.56 -5.30 -9.38
C GLY A 76 -10.51 -4.11 -9.58
N MET A 77 -10.25 -3.33 -10.62
CA MET A 77 -11.07 -2.20 -11.05
C MET A 77 -11.24 -2.21 -12.56
N LYS A 78 -12.46 -1.92 -13.02
CA LYS A 78 -12.80 -1.77 -14.44
C LYS A 78 -13.65 -0.53 -14.64
N GLU A 79 -13.53 0.07 -15.82
CA GLU A 79 -14.37 1.14 -16.32
C GLU A 79 -14.79 0.78 -17.74
N GLY A 80 -16.05 0.35 -17.92
CA GLY A 80 -16.48 -0.32 -19.15
C GLY A 80 -15.62 -1.55 -19.44
N ASP A 81 -15.11 -1.64 -20.67
CA ASP A 81 -14.21 -2.73 -21.10
C ASP A 81 -12.75 -2.52 -20.64
N LYS A 82 -12.41 -1.35 -20.09
CA LYS A 82 -11.05 -1.02 -19.68
C LYS A 82 -10.77 -1.56 -18.28
N THR A 83 -9.81 -2.47 -18.17
CA THR A 83 -9.27 -2.87 -16.85
C THR A 83 -8.32 -1.79 -16.33
N LEU A 84 -8.71 -1.12 -15.25
CA LEU A 84 -7.91 -0.10 -14.58
C LEU A 84 -6.91 -0.75 -13.62
N MET A 85 -7.30 -1.83 -12.96
CA MET A 85 -6.46 -2.54 -12.01
C MET A 85 -6.81 -4.02 -12.01
N LYS A 86 -5.80 -4.89 -12.04
CA LYS A 86 -6.00 -6.34 -11.89
C LYS A 86 -6.15 -6.71 -10.40
N PRO A 87 -6.94 -7.73 -10.06
CA PRO A 87 -6.97 -8.27 -8.71
C PRO A 87 -5.63 -8.88 -8.32
N PHE A 88 -5.37 -8.93 -7.02
CA PHE A 88 -4.29 -9.69 -6.39
C PHE A 88 -4.86 -10.90 -5.68
N ASP A 89 -4.45 -12.09 -6.11
CA ASP A 89 -4.79 -13.40 -5.54
C ASP A 89 -3.64 -14.05 -4.77
N THR A 90 -2.41 -13.54 -4.94
CA THR A 90 -1.19 -14.05 -4.31
C THR A 90 -0.81 -13.36 -3.00
N LEU A 91 -1.46 -12.25 -2.66
CA LEU A 91 -1.20 -11.48 -1.44
C LEU A 91 -2.29 -11.74 -0.40
N THR A 92 -1.88 -11.91 0.85
CA THR A 92 -2.78 -12.10 1.99
C THR A 92 -3.51 -10.80 2.32
N ASP A 93 -4.65 -10.91 3.02
CA ASP A 93 -5.42 -9.75 3.51
C ASP A 93 -4.58 -8.78 4.36
N GLU A 94 -3.64 -9.31 5.14
CA GLU A 94 -2.74 -8.51 5.98
C GLU A 94 -1.75 -7.72 5.11
N GLU A 95 -1.17 -8.33 4.08
CA GLU A 95 -0.28 -7.66 3.13
C GLU A 95 -1.02 -6.58 2.33
N LEU A 96 -2.25 -6.86 1.88
CA LEU A 96 -3.08 -5.87 1.19
C LEU A 96 -3.40 -4.67 2.09
N LYS A 97 -3.79 -4.91 3.34
CA LYS A 97 -4.02 -3.83 4.33
C LYS A 97 -2.74 -3.05 4.60
N ALA A 98 -1.60 -3.71 4.67
CA ALA A 98 -0.32 -3.06 4.87
C ALA A 98 0.10 -2.22 3.66
N LEU A 99 -0.19 -2.66 2.43
CA LEU A 99 -0.02 -1.85 1.21
C LEU A 99 -0.91 -0.61 1.21
N ILE A 100 -2.17 -0.72 1.62
CA ILE A 100 -3.06 0.43 1.79
C ILE A 100 -2.46 1.42 2.80
N ALA A 101 -2.02 0.94 3.96
CA ALA A 101 -1.37 1.76 4.98
C ALA A 101 -0.07 2.40 4.47
N TYR A 102 0.69 1.71 3.62
CA TYR A 102 1.87 2.26 2.95
C TYR A 102 1.49 3.39 1.98
N MET A 103 0.44 3.20 1.16
CA MET A 103 -0.07 4.24 0.26
C MET A 103 -0.55 5.50 0.99
N ARG A 104 -1.05 5.38 2.23
CA ARG A 104 -1.40 6.55 3.06
C ARG A 104 -0.22 7.45 3.38
N LYS A 105 1.00 6.90 3.41
CA LYS A 105 2.23 7.65 3.71
C LYS A 105 2.65 8.60 2.58
N PHE A 106 2.06 8.50 1.39
CA PHE A 106 2.34 9.44 0.31
C PHE A 106 1.71 10.82 0.53
N LYS A 107 0.66 10.91 1.36
CA LYS A 107 0.02 12.18 1.70
C LYS A 107 1.07 13.16 2.24
N LYS A 108 1.16 14.33 1.63
CA LYS A 108 1.99 15.44 2.12
C LYS A 108 1.17 16.50 2.83
#